data_AF-A0A7V6Q005-F1
#
_entry.id   AF-A0A7V6Q005-F1
#
_cell.length_a   1.000
_cell.length_b   1.000
_cell.length_c   1.000
_cell.angle_alpha   90.00
_cell.angle_beta   90.00
_cell.angle_gamma   90.00
#
_symmetry.space_group_name_H-M   'P 1'
#
loop_
_entity.id
_entity.type
_entity.pdbx_description
1 polymer ?
#
loop_
_entity_poly.entity_id
_entity_poly.type
_entity_poly.pdbx_seq_one_letter_code
_entity_poly.pdbx_strand_id
1 'polypeptide(L)'
;MSFSLNLKLNKKLNSKEKKQKYSTLQNISYILAGIWKFDKPLFAYFTVNTILTAILPFISMLTPKLLIDELTGAKRSEYLITILTGYFLLSVSFNWFITWIEGICSWRFISVRFKFIDMLNEKRLNMDFEHSSTGGP
;
A
#
# COMPACT_ATOMS: atom_id res chain seq x y z
N MET A 1 26.55 -38.79 35.79
CA MET A 1 25.19 -38.20 35.91
C MET A 1 25.06 -36.84 35.18
N SER A 2 26.10 -36.00 35.11
CA SER A 2 26.06 -34.68 34.44
C SER A 2 25.90 -34.67 32.91
N PHE A 3 26.27 -35.75 32.21
CA PHE A 3 26.21 -35.82 30.75
C PHE A 3 24.77 -35.95 30.23
N SER A 4 23.96 -36.81 30.86
CA SER A 4 22.54 -36.99 30.53
C SER A 4 21.69 -35.75 30.85
N LEU A 5 22.15 -34.92 31.79
CA LEU A 5 21.50 -33.68 32.19
C LEU A 5 21.75 -32.57 31.16
N ASN A 6 22.99 -32.46 30.66
CA ASN A 6 23.36 -31.57 29.54
C ASN A 6 22.63 -31.94 28.24
N LEU A 7 22.47 -33.23 27.96
CA LEU A 7 21.77 -33.68 26.75
C LEU A 7 20.27 -33.36 26.81
N LYS A 8 19.65 -33.50 28.00
CA LYS A 8 18.25 -33.09 28.22
C LYS A 8 18.08 -31.57 28.16
N LEU A 9 19.02 -30.79 28.70
CA LEU A 9 19.01 -29.32 28.63
C LEU A 9 19.18 -28.82 27.20
N ASN A 10 20.12 -29.38 26.43
CA ASN A 10 20.33 -29.04 25.02
C ASN A 10 19.10 -29.39 24.18
N LYS A 11 18.50 -30.57 24.38
CA LYS A 11 17.26 -30.96 23.69
C LYS A 11 16.06 -30.06 24.05
N LYS A 12 15.99 -29.55 25.29
CA LYS A 12 14.93 -28.64 25.73
C LYS A 12 15.13 -27.21 25.18
N LEU A 13 16.37 -26.72 25.11
CA LEU A 13 16.73 -25.46 24.45
C LEU A 13 16.42 -25.49 22.95
N ASN A 14 16.79 -26.58 22.28
CA ASN A 14 16.53 -26.77 20.84
C ASN A 14 15.02 -26.94 20.52
N SER A 15 14.20 -27.35 21.49
CA SER A 15 12.73 -27.43 21.33
C SER A 15 12.02 -26.08 21.45
N LYS A 16 12.64 -25.08 22.12
CA LYS A 16 12.11 -23.72 22.27
C LYS A 16 12.47 -22.82 21.06
N GLU A 17 13.50 -23.17 20.30
CA GLU A 17 13.85 -22.52 19.02
C GLU A 17 13.15 -23.17 17.81
N LYS A 18 11.91 -23.64 17.96
CA LYS A 18 11.04 -23.77 16.77
C LYS A 18 10.71 -22.37 16.29
N LYS A 19 11.65 -21.72 15.56
CA LYS A 19 11.39 -20.55 14.75
C LYS A 19 10.16 -20.89 13.93
N GLN A 20 9.02 -20.31 14.31
CA GLN A 20 7.78 -20.55 13.59
C GLN A 20 8.07 -20.26 12.12
N LYS A 21 7.83 -21.27 11.29
CA LYS A 21 7.95 -21.18 9.84
C LYS A 21 6.81 -20.30 9.36
N TYR A 22 6.90 -19.00 9.63
CA TYR A 22 5.97 -18.03 9.08
C TYR A 22 6.19 -18.07 7.58
N SER A 23 5.21 -18.61 6.87
CA SER A 23 5.20 -18.51 5.41
C SER A 23 5.17 -17.03 5.05
N THR A 24 5.89 -16.63 4.00
CA THR A 24 5.92 -15.24 3.52
C THR A 24 4.49 -14.70 3.34
N LEU A 25 3.58 -15.56 2.90
CA LEU A 25 2.16 -15.26 2.75
C LEU A 25 1.44 -15.02 4.08
N GLN A 26 1.80 -15.73 5.16
CA GLN A 26 1.20 -15.53 6.48
C GLN A 26 1.65 -14.19 7.10
N ASN A 27 2.91 -13.81 6.89
CA ASN A 27 3.39 -12.48 7.29
C ASN A 27 2.69 -11.37 6.49
N ILE A 28 2.57 -11.53 5.17
CA ILE A 28 1.86 -10.59 4.31
C ILE A 28 0.39 -10.46 4.75
N SER A 29 -0.30 -11.58 5.00
CA SER A 29 -1.70 -11.54 5.47
C SER A 29 -1.83 -10.90 6.84
N TYR A 30 -0.87 -11.11 7.74
CA TYR A 30 -0.87 -10.48 9.06
C TYR A 30 -0.67 -8.96 8.96
N ILE A 31 0.23 -8.52 8.08
CA ILE A 31 0.44 -7.09 7.80
C ILE A 31 -0.81 -6.49 7.14
N LEU A 32 -1.42 -7.17 6.15
CA LEU A 32 -2.66 -6.73 5.52
C LEU A 32 -3.82 -6.65 6.53
N ALA A 33 -3.96 -7.63 7.41
CA ALA A 33 -4.96 -7.61 8.49
C ALA A 33 -4.69 -6.46 9.48
N GLY A 34 -3.42 -6.15 9.76
CA GLY A 34 -3.01 -4.99 10.54
C GLY A 34 -3.39 -3.66 9.86
N ILE A 35 -3.08 -3.52 8.57
CA ILE A 35 -3.44 -2.34 7.76
C ILE A 35 -4.97 -2.17 7.72
N TRP A 36 -5.71 -3.27 7.56
CA TRP A 36 -7.18 -3.28 7.59
C TRP A 36 -7.75 -2.79 8.93
N LYS A 37 -7.06 -3.07 10.04
CA LYS A 37 -7.47 -2.64 11.38
C LYS A 37 -7.11 -1.17 11.66
N PHE A 38 -6.03 -0.66 11.07
CA PHE A 38 -5.55 0.69 11.31
C PHE A 38 -6.34 1.77 10.56
N ASP A 39 -6.80 1.51 9.33
CA ASP A 39 -7.47 2.58 8.57
C ASP A 39 -8.36 2.04 7.43
N LYS A 40 -9.58 1.58 7.77
CA LYS A 40 -10.62 1.19 6.79
C LYS A 40 -10.85 2.20 5.65
N PRO A 41 -10.83 3.54 5.89
CA PRO A 41 -10.99 4.51 4.81
C PRO A 41 -9.86 4.41 3.77
N LEU A 42 -8.63 4.11 4.19
CA LEU A 42 -7.47 4.02 3.31
C LEU A 42 -7.67 2.96 2.23
N PHE A 43 -8.24 1.82 2.60
CA PHE A 43 -8.51 0.74 1.66
C PHE A 43 -9.59 1.14 0.65
N ALA A 44 -10.61 1.89 1.08
CA ALA A 44 -11.63 2.43 0.19
C ALA A 44 -11.03 3.45 -0.79
N TYR A 45 -10.23 4.41 -0.31
CA TYR A 45 -9.54 5.38 -1.18
C TYR A 45 -8.59 4.70 -2.17
N PHE A 46 -7.84 3.69 -1.74
CA PHE A 46 -6.93 2.94 -2.61
C PHE A 46 -7.69 2.14 -3.68
N THR A 47 -8.80 1.51 -3.31
CA THR A 47 -9.67 0.78 -4.25
C THR A 47 -10.27 1.73 -5.28
N VAL A 48 -10.82 2.86 -4.83
CA VAL A 48 -11.37 3.90 -5.72
C VAL A 48 -10.29 4.44 -6.65
N ASN A 49 -9.10 4.77 -6.13
CA ASN A 49 -7.99 5.24 -6.94
C ASN A 49 -7.58 4.22 -8.01
N THR A 50 -7.44 2.96 -7.63
CA THR A 50 -7.06 1.87 -8.54
C THR A 50 -8.08 1.71 -9.67
N ILE A 51 -9.37 1.76 -9.35
CA ILE A 51 -10.44 1.68 -10.34
C ILE A 51 -10.41 2.89 -11.28
N LEU A 52 -10.28 4.11 -10.74
CA LEU A 52 -10.21 5.33 -11.55
C LEU A 52 -9.01 5.33 -12.51
N THR A 53 -7.82 4.97 -11.99
CA THR A 53 -6.59 4.89 -12.79
C THR A 53 -6.67 3.79 -13.85
N ALA A 54 -7.37 2.69 -13.57
CA ALA A 54 -7.61 1.64 -14.57
C ALA A 54 -8.59 2.08 -15.67
N ILE A 55 -9.54 2.96 -15.37
CA ILE A 55 -10.54 3.45 -16.35
C ILE A 55 -9.98 4.58 -17.24
N LEU A 56 -9.06 5.40 -16.73
CA LEU A 56 -8.39 6.48 -17.48
C LEU A 56 -7.88 6.09 -18.89
N PRO A 57 -7.14 4.98 -19.10
CA PRO A 57 -6.66 4.60 -20.42
C PRO A 57 -7.80 4.33 -21.42
N PHE A 58 -8.96 3.87 -20.97
CA PHE A 58 -10.13 3.67 -21.83
C PHE A 58 -10.73 4.99 -22.31
N ILE A 59 -10.79 6.00 -21.44
CA ILE A 59 -11.24 7.35 -21.81
C ILE A 59 -10.27 7.94 -22.84
N SER A 60 -8.96 7.85 -22.58
CA SER A 60 -7.91 8.32 -23.49
C SER A 60 -7.97 7.64 -24.86
N MET A 61 -8.39 6.37 -24.92
CA MET A 61 -8.56 5.62 -26.16
C MET A 61 -9.83 6.00 -26.94
N LEU A 62 -10.93 6.35 -26.28
CA LEU A 62 -12.20 6.69 -26.92
C LEU A 62 -12.22 8.10 -27.51
N THR A 63 -11.51 9.05 -26.88
CA THR A 63 -11.43 10.45 -27.32
C THR A 63 -10.96 10.63 -28.76
N PRO A 64 -9.81 10.06 -29.21
CA PRO A 64 -9.35 10.25 -30.58
C PRO A 64 -10.33 9.66 -31.60
N LYS A 65 -11.04 8.58 -31.26
CA LYS A 65 -12.03 7.96 -32.14
C LYS A 65 -13.23 8.87 -32.40
N LEU A 66 -13.79 9.46 -31.34
CA LEU A 66 -14.87 10.44 -31.46
C LEU A 66 -14.42 11.69 -32.24
N LEU A 67 -13.18 12.11 -32.03
CA LEU A 67 -12.61 13.27 -32.71
C LEU A 67 -12.42 13.02 -34.22
N ILE A 68 -12.01 11.80 -34.61
CA ILE A 68 -11.88 11.39 -36.01
C ILE A 68 -13.26 11.28 -36.67
N ASP A 69 -14.26 10.68 -36.01
CA ASP A 69 -15.61 10.54 -36.57
C ASP A 69 -16.23 11.92 -36.87
N GLU A 70 -16.03 12.90 -35.99
CA GLU A 70 -16.53 14.27 -36.17
C GLU A 70 -15.74 15.05 -37.26
N LEU A 71 -14.42 14.83 -37.36
CA LEU A 71 -13.56 15.39 -38.42
C LEU A 71 -13.90 14.85 -39.81
N THR A 72 -14.25 13.56 -39.90
CA THR A 72 -14.48 12.85 -41.17
C THR A 72 -15.91 12.99 -41.68
N GLY A 73 -16.86 13.31 -40.79
CA GLY A 73 -18.27 13.55 -41.10
C GLY A 73 -18.57 15.00 -41.53
N ALA A 74 -19.44 15.68 -40.77
CA ALA A 74 -20.10 16.92 -41.18
C ALA A 74 -19.20 18.18 -41.20
N LYS A 75 -17.91 18.09 -40.84
CA LYS A 75 -16.93 19.20 -40.88
C LYS A 75 -17.40 20.50 -40.19
N ARG A 76 -18.27 20.41 -39.18
CA ARG A 76 -18.70 21.56 -38.39
C ARG A 76 -17.64 21.86 -37.32
N SER A 77 -16.75 22.81 -37.62
CA SER A 77 -15.66 23.25 -36.74
C SER A 77 -16.14 23.66 -35.34
N GLU A 78 -17.35 24.22 -35.21
CA GLU A 78 -17.95 24.62 -33.93
C GLU A 78 -18.20 23.45 -32.97
N TYR A 79 -18.66 22.30 -33.49
CA TYR A 79 -18.93 21.11 -32.69
C TYR A 79 -17.62 20.46 -32.20
N LEU A 80 -16.59 20.49 -33.06
CA LEU A 80 -15.26 19.98 -32.75
C LEU A 80 -14.62 20.72 -31.58
N ILE A 81 -14.67 22.05 -31.60
CA ILE A 81 -14.16 22.89 -30.51
C ILE A 81 -14.92 22.58 -29.22
N THR A 82 -16.24 22.44 -29.29
CA THR A 82 -17.08 22.13 -28.12
C THR A 82 -16.71 20.78 -27.48
N ILE A 83 -16.54 19.73 -28.29
CA ILE A 83 -16.15 18.39 -27.82
C ILE A 83 -14.74 18.42 -27.21
N LEU A 84 -13.80 19.11 -27.87
CA LEU A 84 -12.41 19.20 -27.39
C LEU A 84 -12.31 19.96 -26.06
N THR A 85 -12.99 21.10 -25.94
CA THR A 85 -13.04 21.87 -24.70
C THR A 85 -13.75 21.08 -23.59
N GLY A 86 -14.84 20.38 -23.91
CA GLY A 86 -15.54 19.50 -22.97
C GLY A 86 -14.64 18.38 -22.46
N TYR A 87 -13.93 17.69 -23.36
CA TYR A 87 -12.96 16.65 -22.99
C TYR A 87 -11.83 17.20 -22.12
N PHE A 88 -11.29 18.37 -22.48
CA PHE A 88 -10.19 18.99 -21.74
C PHE A 88 -10.63 19.33 -20.30
N LEU A 89 -11.77 19.98 -20.14
CA LEU A 89 -12.33 20.31 -18.81
C LEU A 89 -12.62 19.06 -17.98
N LEU A 90 -13.15 18.02 -18.61
CA LEU A 90 -13.42 16.75 -17.95
C LEU A 90 -12.10 16.10 -17.50
N SER A 91 -11.12 16.01 -18.39
CA SER A 91 -9.81 15.40 -18.12
C SER A 91 -9.08 16.12 -16.98
N VAL A 92 -9.09 17.46 -16.96
CA VAL A 92 -8.48 18.24 -15.87
C VAL A 92 -9.18 17.96 -14.54
N SER A 93 -10.52 17.90 -14.54
CA SER A 93 -11.31 17.63 -13.33
C SER A 93 -11.02 16.23 -12.77
N PHE A 94 -11.00 15.21 -13.63
CA PHE A 94 -10.67 13.83 -13.24
C PHE A 94 -9.22 13.70 -12.77
N ASN A 95 -8.26 14.28 -13.48
CA ASN A 95 -6.86 14.24 -13.08
C ASN A 95 -6.63 14.93 -11.73
N TRP A 96 -7.28 16.08 -11.51
CA TRP A 96 -7.18 16.78 -10.23
C TRP A 96 -7.78 15.95 -9.09
N PHE A 97 -8.93 15.32 -9.33
CA PHE A 97 -9.57 14.44 -8.35
C PHE A 97 -8.72 13.21 -8.00
N ILE A 98 -8.14 12.56 -9.02
CA ILE A 98 -7.24 11.41 -8.84
C ILE A 98 -6.00 11.83 -8.05
N THR A 99 -5.33 12.90 -8.47
CA THR A 99 -4.13 13.43 -7.80
C THR A 99 -4.42 13.81 -6.34
N TRP A 100 -5.61 14.36 -6.06
CA TRP A 100 -6.03 14.69 -4.71
C TRP A 100 -6.24 13.43 -3.84
N ILE A 101 -6.88 12.39 -4.36
CA ILE A 101 -7.03 11.10 -3.67
C ILE A 101 -5.67 10.44 -3.44
N GLU A 102 -4.79 10.45 -4.44
CA GLU A 102 -3.43 9.90 -4.34
C GLU A 102 -2.60 10.63 -3.28
N GLY A 103 -2.74 11.96 -3.19
CA GLY A 103 -2.09 12.77 -2.15
C GLY A 103 -2.53 12.36 -0.75
N ILE A 104 -3.85 12.24 -0.51
CA ILE A 104 -4.40 11.82 0.79
C ILE A 104 -3.96 10.38 1.12
N CYS A 105 -4.00 9.49 0.13
CA CYS A 105 -3.59 8.09 0.30
C CYS A 105 -2.11 7.98 0.66
N SER A 106 -1.25 8.74 -0.03
CA SER A 106 0.20 8.77 0.20
C SER A 106 0.53 9.29 1.60
N TRP A 107 -0.13 10.36 2.05
CA TRP A 107 0.05 10.93 3.38
C TRP A 107 -0.32 9.94 4.50
N ARG A 108 -1.47 9.28 4.37
CA ARG A 108 -1.89 8.26 5.34
C ARG A 108 -0.98 7.04 5.34
N PHE A 109 -0.50 6.61 4.18
CA PHE A 109 0.45 5.50 4.07
C PHE A 109 1.78 5.82 4.78
N ILE A 110 2.25 7.06 4.66
CA ILE A 110 3.40 7.56 5.42
C ILE A 110 3.14 7.51 6.93
N SER A 111 1.97 7.95 7.40
CA SER A 111 1.62 7.89 8.83
C SER A 111 1.60 6.46 9.38
N VAL A 112 1.04 5.51 8.63
CA VAL A 112 1.04 4.09 9.02
C VAL A 112 2.47 3.54 9.12
N ARG A 113 3.33 3.88 8.15
CA ARG A 113 4.75 3.49 8.18
C ARG A 113 5.48 4.04 9.40
N PHE A 114 5.26 5.32 9.73
CA PHE A 114 5.86 5.93 10.93
C PHE A 114 5.47 5.21 12.22
N LYS A 115 4.19 4.83 12.39
CA LYS A 115 3.75 4.05 13.56
C LYS A 115 4.42 2.67 13.66
N PHE A 116 4.64 2.02 12.52
CA PHE A 116 5.37 0.74 12.49
C PHE A 116 6.85 0.91 12.84
N ILE A 117 7.49 1.96 12.34
CA ILE A 117 8.89 2.29 12.68
C ILE A 117 9.01 2.57 14.17
N ASP A 118 8.07 3.32 14.74
CA ASP A 118 8.06 3.67 16.16
C ASP A 118 7.94 2.41 17.05
N MET A 119 6.99 1.52 16.75
CA MET A 119 6.88 0.21 17.43
C MET A 119 8.14 -0.64 17.32
N LEU A 120 8.81 -0.63 16.16
CA LEU A 120 10.05 -1.38 15.97
C LEU A 120 11.20 -0.77 16.78
N ASN A 121 11.28 0.56 16.85
CA ASN A 121 12.28 1.26 17.64
C ASN A 121 12.07 1.04 19.13
N GLU A 122 10.84 1.13 19.62
CA GLU A 122 10.49 0.83 21.01
C GLU A 122 10.86 -0.62 21.38
N LYS A 123 10.56 -1.57 20.49
CA LYS A 123 10.91 -2.97 20.70
C LYS A 123 12.43 -3.20 20.68
N ARG A 124 13.18 -2.50 19.83
CA ARG A 124 14.66 -2.56 19.79
C ARG A 124 15.29 -1.97 21.04
N LEU A 125 14.83 -0.80 21.46
CA LEU A 125 15.30 -0.13 22.67
C LEU A 125 15.07 -1.02 23.89
N ASN A 126 13.86 -1.54 24.09
CA ASN A 126 13.56 -2.43 25.22
C ASN A 126 14.37 -3.74 25.21
N MET A 127 14.69 -4.29 24.03
CA MET A 127 15.48 -5.52 23.90
C MET A 127 16.97 -5.30 24.24
N ASP A 128 17.53 -4.15 23.86
CA ASP A 128 18.90 -3.78 24.21
C ASP A 128 19.06 -3.52 25.72
N PHE A 129 18.05 -2.96 26.39
CA PHE A 129 18.07 -2.78 27.84
C PHE A 129 18.06 -4.11 28.61
N GLU A 130 17.26 -5.09 28.18
CA GLU A 130 17.20 -6.39 28.87
C GLU A 130 18.48 -7.23 28.69
N HIS A 131 19.16 -7.09 27.55
CA HIS A 131 20.43 -7.78 27.28
C HIS A 131 21.65 -7.08 27.90
N SER A 132 21.69 -5.75 27.93
CA SER A 132 22.78 -5.00 28.55
C SER A 132 22.77 -5.05 30.08
N SER A 133 21.61 -5.27 30.71
CA SER A 133 21.47 -5.35 32.18
C SER A 133 21.90 -6.70 32.79
N THR A 134 22.05 -7.74 31.96
CA THR A 134 22.39 -9.11 32.41
C THR A 134 23.81 -9.54 32.04
N GLY A 135 24.56 -8.66 31.37
CA GLY A 135 25.96 -8.84 30.96
C GLY A 135 26.94 -7.88 31.62
N GLY A 136 26.69 -7.48 32.88
CA GLY A 136 27.69 -6.78 33.68
C GLY A 136 28.74 -7.77 34.23
N PRO A 137 30.06 -7.51 34.07
CA PRO A 137 31.07 -8.18 34.89
C PRO A 137 30.89 -7.87 36.38
#